data_AF-S6UE26-F1
#
_entry.id   AF-S6UE26-F1
#
_cell.length_a   1.000
_cell.length_b   1.000
_cell.length_c   1.000
_cell.angle_alpha   90.00
_cell.angle_beta   90.00
_cell.angle_gamma   90.00
#
_symmetry.space_group_name_H-M   'P 1'
#
loop_
_entity.id
_entity.type
_entity.pdbx_description
1 polymer ?
#
loop_
_entity_poly.entity_id
_entity_poly.type
_entity_poly.pdbx_seq_one_letter_code
_entity_poly.pdbx_strand_id
1 'polypeptide(L)'
;IEEKLAAVWADVLKLEQVGSTDNFFELGGDSILSLQIIARAKRQGIKLSPKQLFEKQTIGQLASVAKLIEKKPMAVVEQVSGSLPLLPIQARFFELDIPERQHWNQALMLKPLQTLEAAHLQAALTALIEQHDALRLGFTQQGGQWQATFGAL
;
A
#
# COMPACT_ATOMS: atom_id res chain seq x y z
N ILE A 1 0.12 -10.39 -21.50
CA ILE A 1 -0.52 -9.79 -20.31
C ILE A 1 -0.87 -10.89 -19.32
N GLU A 2 -1.54 -11.95 -19.77
CA GLU A 2 -1.90 -13.10 -18.94
C GLU A 2 -0.73 -13.70 -18.16
N GLU A 3 0.38 -14.02 -18.82
CA GLU A 3 1.57 -14.59 -18.14
C GLU A 3 2.09 -13.71 -16.99
N LYS A 4 2.12 -12.38 -17.19
CA LYS A 4 2.51 -11.43 -16.14
C LYS A 4 1.51 -11.40 -14.99
N LEU A 5 0.21 -11.47 -15.28
CA LEU A 5 -0.83 -11.53 -14.27
C LEU A 5 -0.78 -12.86 -13.51
N ALA A 6 -0.56 -13.98 -14.19
CA ALA A 6 -0.40 -15.30 -13.59
C ALA A 6 0.77 -15.33 -12.61
N ALA A 7 1.92 -14.79 -13.00
CA ALA A 7 3.07 -14.67 -12.10
C ALA A 7 2.76 -13.81 -10.86
N VAL A 8 2.08 -12.66 -11.05
CA VAL A 8 1.67 -11.80 -9.92
C VAL A 8 0.70 -12.52 -8.99
N TRP A 9 -0.25 -13.29 -9.53
CA TRP A 9 -1.24 -14.03 -8.75
C TRP A 9 -0.58 -15.17 -7.97
N ALA A 10 0.26 -15.97 -8.62
CA ALA A 10 1.04 -17.03 -7.99
C ALA A 10 1.84 -16.50 -6.80
N ASP A 11 2.55 -15.38 -6.96
CA ASP A 11 3.36 -14.75 -5.91
C ASP A 11 2.55 -14.23 -4.71
N VAL A 12 1.34 -13.73 -4.97
CA VAL A 12 0.45 -13.15 -3.94
C VAL A 12 -0.32 -14.24 -3.22
N LEU A 13 -0.86 -15.22 -3.95
CA LEU A 13 -1.63 -16.35 -3.42
C LEU A 13 -0.74 -17.46 -2.86
N LYS A 14 0.60 -17.38 -3.06
CA LYS A 14 1.58 -18.40 -2.64
C LYS A 14 1.33 -19.76 -3.29
N LEU A 15 1.04 -19.73 -4.58
CA LEU A 15 0.83 -20.91 -5.42
C LEU A 15 2.00 -21.08 -6.38
N GLU A 16 2.29 -22.31 -6.81
CA GLU A 16 3.34 -22.57 -7.80
C GLU A 16 2.95 -22.04 -9.19
N GLN A 17 1.68 -22.23 -9.59
CA GLN A 17 1.14 -21.79 -10.85
C GLN A 17 -0.34 -21.40 -10.69
N VAL A 18 -0.81 -20.53 -11.58
CA VAL A 18 -2.22 -20.13 -11.68
C VAL A 18 -2.63 -20.19 -13.15
N GLY A 19 -3.66 -20.96 -13.44
CA GLY A 19 -4.26 -21.10 -14.77
C GLY A 19 -5.02 -19.86 -15.21
N SER A 20 -5.16 -19.68 -16.52
CA SER A 20 -5.84 -18.50 -17.09
C SER A 20 -7.33 -18.42 -16.74
N THR A 21 -7.94 -19.57 -16.45
CA THR A 21 -9.37 -19.73 -16.12
C THR A 21 -9.63 -19.91 -14.62
N ASP A 22 -8.59 -19.95 -13.80
CA ASP A 22 -8.75 -20.16 -12.36
C ASP A 22 -9.43 -18.93 -11.73
N ASN A 23 -10.42 -19.19 -10.88
CA ASN A 23 -11.16 -18.14 -10.22
C ASN A 23 -10.37 -17.62 -9.01
N PHE A 24 -10.14 -16.31 -8.96
CA PHE A 24 -9.41 -15.63 -7.89
C PHE A 24 -9.91 -15.97 -6.48
N PHE A 25 -11.23 -15.94 -6.30
CA PHE A 25 -11.85 -16.10 -4.98
C PHE A 25 -11.88 -17.57 -4.56
N GLU A 26 -12.00 -18.50 -5.51
CA GLU A 26 -11.88 -19.94 -5.24
C GLU A 26 -10.45 -20.32 -4.83
N LEU A 27 -9.43 -19.62 -5.34
CA LEU A 27 -8.04 -19.76 -4.93
C LEU A 27 -7.72 -19.10 -3.57
N GLY A 28 -8.72 -18.62 -2.84
CA GLY A 28 -8.54 -17.96 -1.54
C GLY A 28 -8.24 -16.46 -1.61
N GLY A 29 -8.46 -15.85 -2.78
CA GLY A 29 -8.34 -14.40 -2.95
C GLY A 29 -9.37 -13.61 -2.14
N ASP A 30 -8.95 -12.47 -1.59
CA ASP A 30 -9.81 -11.53 -0.87
C ASP A 30 -9.57 -10.08 -1.33
N SER A 31 -10.21 -9.11 -0.66
CA SER A 31 -10.06 -7.70 -0.98
C SER A 31 -8.65 -7.14 -0.75
N ILE A 32 -7.91 -7.67 0.24
CA ILE A 32 -6.53 -7.25 0.54
C ILE A 32 -5.59 -7.80 -0.54
N LEU A 33 -5.71 -9.09 -0.87
CA LEU A 33 -4.93 -9.73 -1.93
C LEU A 33 -5.23 -9.11 -3.30
N SER A 34 -6.48 -8.70 -3.55
CA SER A 34 -6.87 -7.95 -4.74
C SER A 34 -6.06 -6.66 -4.88
N LEU A 35 -5.95 -5.88 -3.80
CA LEU A 35 -5.16 -4.64 -3.79
C LEU A 35 -3.67 -4.89 -4.00
N GLN A 36 -3.14 -5.97 -3.40
CA GLN A 36 -1.74 -6.36 -3.61
C GLN A 36 -1.46 -6.73 -5.07
N ILE A 37 -2.32 -7.53 -5.69
CA ILE A 37 -2.23 -7.88 -7.12
C ILE A 37 -2.26 -6.62 -7.98
N ILE A 38 -3.22 -5.72 -7.75
CA ILE A 38 -3.35 -4.49 -8.54
C ILE A 38 -2.10 -3.62 -8.39
N ALA A 39 -1.57 -3.47 -7.17
CA ALA A 39 -0.35 -2.71 -6.93
C ALA A 39 0.87 -3.31 -7.63
N ARG A 40 1.04 -4.64 -7.59
CA ARG A 40 2.14 -5.35 -8.26
C ARG A 40 2.00 -5.32 -9.78
N ALA A 41 0.80 -5.56 -10.31
CA ALA A 41 0.49 -5.47 -11.73
C ALA A 41 0.80 -4.07 -12.27
N LYS A 42 0.46 -3.01 -11.52
CA LYS A 42 0.77 -1.62 -11.88
C LYS A 42 2.27 -1.39 -12.04
N ARG A 43 3.10 -1.94 -11.16
CA ARG A 43 4.58 -1.88 -11.27
C ARG A 43 5.10 -2.60 -12.52
N GLN A 44 4.35 -3.60 -13.02
CA GLN A 44 4.66 -4.28 -14.28
C GLN A 44 4.10 -3.57 -15.53
N GLY A 45 3.49 -2.39 -15.38
CA GLY A 45 2.88 -1.63 -16.47
C GLY A 45 1.45 -2.06 -16.82
N ILE A 46 0.78 -2.79 -15.93
CA ILE A 46 -0.59 -3.28 -16.13
C ILE A 46 -1.52 -2.58 -15.16
N LYS A 47 -2.42 -1.73 -15.66
CA LYS A 47 -3.41 -1.02 -14.85
C LYS A 47 -4.71 -1.82 -14.77
N LEU A 48 -5.10 -2.14 -13.54
CA LEU A 48 -6.37 -2.77 -13.17
C LEU A 48 -7.03 -1.99 -12.04
N SER A 49 -8.35 -2.09 -11.89
CA SER A 49 -9.10 -1.56 -10.75
C SER A 49 -9.64 -2.70 -9.87
N PRO A 50 -9.92 -2.44 -8.58
CA PRO A 50 -10.56 -3.44 -7.72
C PRO A 50 -11.88 -3.94 -8.31
N LYS A 51 -12.69 -3.01 -8.84
CA LYS A 51 -13.95 -3.35 -9.52
C LYS A 51 -13.74 -4.34 -10.67
N GLN A 52 -12.72 -4.13 -11.52
CA GLN A 52 -12.43 -5.05 -12.61
C GLN A 52 -12.07 -6.44 -12.11
N LEU A 53 -11.28 -6.56 -11.05
CA LEU A 53 -10.93 -7.87 -10.47
C LEU A 53 -12.15 -8.61 -9.93
N PHE A 54 -13.05 -7.89 -9.25
CA PHE A 54 -14.31 -8.48 -8.76
C PHE A 54 -15.25 -8.93 -9.89
N GLU A 55 -15.33 -8.17 -10.98
CA GLU A 55 -16.18 -8.47 -12.14
C GLU A 55 -15.57 -9.51 -13.10
N LYS A 56 -14.24 -9.58 -13.16
CA LYS A 56 -13.44 -10.41 -14.07
C LYS A 56 -12.51 -11.26 -13.20
N GLN A 57 -13.04 -12.39 -12.74
CA GLN A 57 -12.45 -13.15 -11.64
C GLN A 57 -11.35 -14.12 -12.09
N THR A 58 -11.04 -14.16 -13.38
CA THR A 58 -10.00 -15.02 -13.97
C THR A 58 -8.97 -14.16 -14.69
N ILE A 59 -7.75 -14.68 -14.84
CA ILE A 59 -6.67 -13.98 -15.52
C ILE A 59 -7.03 -13.66 -16.98
N GLY A 60 -7.64 -14.60 -17.70
CA GLY A 60 -8.05 -14.39 -19.10
C GLY A 60 -9.07 -13.27 -19.23
N GLN A 61 -10.06 -13.22 -18.33
CA GLN A 61 -11.03 -12.12 -18.30
C GLN A 61 -10.38 -10.78 -17.93
N LEU A 62 -9.42 -10.78 -16.99
CA LEU A 62 -8.71 -9.55 -16.61
C LEU A 62 -7.81 -9.03 -17.70
N ALA A 63 -7.10 -9.91 -18.39
CA ALA A 63 -6.26 -9.54 -19.51
C ALA A 63 -7.05 -8.82 -20.62
N SER A 64 -8.33 -9.18 -20.82
CA SER A 64 -9.21 -8.53 -21.79
C SER A 64 -9.58 -7.08 -21.43
N VAL A 65 -9.57 -6.72 -20.15
CA VAL A 65 -9.91 -5.36 -19.65
C VAL A 65 -8.70 -4.58 -19.13
N ALA A 66 -7.53 -5.22 -19.11
CA ALA A 66 -6.28 -4.64 -18.64
C ALA A 66 -5.81 -3.54 -19.59
N LYS A 67 -5.39 -2.40 -19.01
CA LYS A 67 -4.76 -1.33 -19.78
C LYS A 67 -3.25 -1.38 -19.58
N LEU A 68 -2.51 -1.48 -20.68
CA LEU A 68 -1.08 -1.24 -20.64
C LEU A 68 -0.85 0.25 -20.41
N ILE A 69 -0.05 0.54 -19.39
CA ILE A 69 0.43 1.88 -19.12
C ILE A 69 1.94 1.86 -19.29
N GLU A 70 2.49 2.96 -19.80
CA GLU A 70 3.92 3.15 -19.71
C GLU A 70 4.33 2.96 -18.26
N LYS A 71 5.37 2.15 -18.05
CA LYS A 71 6.07 2.14 -16.78
C LYS A 71 6.65 3.53 -16.64
N LYS A 72 5.90 4.44 -16.03
CA LYS A 72 6.50 5.66 -15.52
C LYS A 72 7.67 5.19 -14.67
N PRO A 73 8.89 5.74 -14.87
CA PRO A 73 9.90 5.64 -13.84
C PRO A 73 9.20 5.96 -12.53
N MET A 74 9.52 5.25 -11.44
CA MET A 74 9.17 5.78 -10.13
C MET A 74 9.59 7.24 -10.18
N ALA A 75 8.62 8.16 -10.19
CA ALA A 75 8.94 9.57 -10.14
C ALA A 75 9.86 9.68 -8.93
N VAL A 76 10.98 10.38 -9.08
CA VAL A 76 11.75 10.78 -7.91
C VAL A 76 10.71 11.42 -7.01
N VAL A 77 10.38 10.72 -5.91
CA VAL A 77 9.37 11.19 -4.99
C VAL A 77 10.08 12.33 -4.30
N GLU A 78 9.88 13.55 -4.81
CA GLU A 78 10.29 14.73 -4.08
C GLU A 78 9.60 14.65 -2.72
N GLN A 79 10.40 14.76 -1.66
CA GLN A 79 9.88 14.66 -0.31
C GLN A 79 8.79 15.70 -0.13
N VAL A 80 7.60 15.22 0.24
CA VAL A 80 6.50 16.13 0.52
C VAL A 80 6.85 16.90 1.78
N SER A 81 6.73 18.22 1.70
CA SER A 81 7.05 19.17 2.77
C SER A 81 5.92 20.18 2.95
N GLY A 82 5.93 20.86 4.10
CA GLY A 82 4.94 21.87 4.45
C GLY A 82 3.66 21.28 5.04
N SER A 83 2.57 22.04 4.93
CA SER A 83 1.28 21.73 5.55
C SER A 83 0.25 21.27 4.53
N LEU A 84 -0.60 20.32 4.93
CA LEU A 84 -1.74 19.87 4.14
C LEU A 84 -3.04 19.95 4.97
N PRO A 85 -4.19 20.16 4.32
CA PRO A 85 -5.47 19.94 4.98
C PRO A 85 -5.61 18.48 5.41
N LEU A 86 -6.33 18.25 6.50
CA LEU A 86 -6.59 16.91 6.98
C LEU A 86 -7.39 16.09 5.95
N LEU A 87 -7.03 14.82 5.81
CA LEU A 87 -7.87 13.85 5.13
C LEU A 87 -9.17 13.64 5.94
N PRO A 88 -10.29 13.24 5.30
CA PRO A 88 -11.57 13.07 6.01
C PRO A 88 -11.50 12.18 7.26
N ILE A 89 -10.71 11.10 7.20
CA ILE A 89 -10.54 10.21 8.35
C ILE A 89 -9.70 10.84 9.47
N GLN A 90 -8.73 11.70 9.13
CA GLN A 90 -7.92 12.44 10.11
C GLN A 90 -8.76 13.53 10.78
N ALA A 91 -9.54 14.29 10.00
CA ALA A 91 -10.46 15.30 10.54
C ALA A 91 -11.43 14.67 11.56
N ARG A 92 -12.07 13.57 11.16
CA ARG A 92 -12.96 12.80 12.06
C ARG A 92 -12.23 12.34 13.32
N PHE A 93 -11.01 11.84 13.22
CA PHE A 93 -10.24 11.41 14.39
C PHE A 93 -10.01 12.55 15.40
N PHE A 94 -9.74 13.76 14.93
CA PHE A 94 -9.54 14.93 15.79
C PHE A 94 -10.83 15.56 16.31
N GLU A 95 -11.97 15.31 15.67
CA GLU A 95 -13.30 15.71 16.15
C GLU A 95 -13.80 14.85 17.31
N LEU A 96 -13.40 13.57 17.36
CA LEU A 96 -13.80 12.67 18.43
C LEU A 96 -13.15 13.05 19.76
N ASP A 97 -13.93 13.04 20.84
CA ASP A 97 -13.42 13.20 22.20
C ASP A 97 -12.76 11.89 22.66
N ILE A 98 -11.43 11.80 22.45
CA ILE A 98 -10.61 10.62 22.76
C ILE A 98 -9.67 11.00 23.90
N PRO A 99 -9.83 10.43 25.10
CA PRO A 99 -8.85 10.56 26.19
C PRO A 99 -7.49 10.04 25.73
N GLU A 100 -6.41 10.77 26.05
CA GLU A 100 -5.03 10.42 25.65
C GLU A 100 -4.90 10.05 24.16
N ARG A 101 -5.49 10.85 23.26
CA ARG A 101 -5.52 10.61 21.80
C ARG A 101 -4.15 10.28 21.18
N GLN A 102 -3.06 10.76 21.77
CA GLN A 102 -1.69 10.43 21.35
C GLN A 102 -1.32 8.94 21.54
N HIS A 103 -2.09 8.17 22.31
CA HIS A 103 -1.91 6.73 22.54
C HIS A 103 -2.87 5.88 21.68
N TRP A 104 -3.22 6.36 20.49
CA TRP A 104 -4.02 5.60 19.52
C TRP A 104 -3.13 4.79 18.56
N ASN A 105 -2.47 3.76 19.10
CA ASN A 105 -1.35 3.10 18.44
C ASN A 105 -1.74 1.75 17.82
N GLN A 106 -1.08 1.38 16.72
CA GLN A 106 -1.06 0.02 16.21
C GLN A 106 0.32 -0.59 16.51
N ALA A 107 0.35 -1.79 17.09
CA ALA A 107 1.59 -2.48 17.43
C ALA A 107 1.61 -3.88 16.83
N LEU A 108 2.80 -4.31 16.39
CA LEU A 108 3.07 -5.64 15.87
C LEU A 108 4.40 -6.14 16.44
N MET A 109 4.44 -7.40 16.86
CA MET A 109 5.68 -8.07 17.27
C MET A 109 6.06 -9.10 16.21
N LEU A 110 7.28 -9.01 15.69
CA LEU A 110 7.82 -9.95 14.70
C LEU A 110 8.99 -10.71 15.29
N LYS A 111 9.02 -12.03 15.07
CA LYS A 111 10.17 -12.88 15.42
C LYS A 111 10.99 -13.12 14.17
N PRO A 112 12.26 -12.64 14.11
CA PRO A 112 13.08 -12.88 12.93
C PRO A 112 13.50 -14.36 12.86
N LEU A 113 13.63 -14.88 11.64
CA LEU A 113 14.12 -16.25 11.40
C LEU A 113 15.64 -16.39 11.60
N GLN A 114 16.33 -15.25 11.61
CA GLN A 114 17.77 -15.13 11.70
C GLN A 114 18.10 -13.99 12.66
N THR A 115 19.33 -13.95 13.19
CA THR A 115 19.78 -12.80 13.97
C THR A 115 19.79 -11.55 13.11
N LEU A 116 19.23 -10.46 13.62
CA LEU A 116 19.26 -9.15 12.96
C LEU A 116 20.42 -8.32 13.54
N GLU A 117 21.19 -7.71 12.66
CA GLU A 117 22.18 -6.71 13.04
C GLU A 117 21.50 -5.35 13.24
N ALA A 118 21.73 -4.72 14.39
CA ALA A 118 21.07 -3.46 14.76
C ALA A 118 21.32 -2.33 13.74
N ALA A 119 22.54 -2.23 13.20
CA ALA A 119 22.90 -1.20 12.22
C ALA A 119 22.10 -1.35 10.91
N HIS A 120 21.96 -2.57 10.41
CA HIS A 120 21.16 -2.84 9.20
C HIS A 120 19.67 -2.60 9.44
N LEU A 121 19.15 -2.98 10.62
CA LEU A 121 17.76 -2.70 10.97
C LEU A 121 17.49 -1.20 11.07
N GLN A 122 18.38 -0.44 11.70
CA GLN A 122 18.26 1.02 11.80
C GLN A 122 18.28 1.67 10.40
N ALA A 123 19.22 1.27 9.53
CA ALA A 123 19.28 1.77 8.16
C ALA A 123 18.00 1.46 7.37
N ALA A 124 17.44 0.26 7.53
CA ALA A 124 16.17 -0.11 6.90
C ALA A 124 14.99 0.72 7.42
N LEU A 125 14.92 0.99 8.74
CA LEU A 125 13.88 1.83 9.32
C LEU A 125 14.00 3.29 8.86
N THR A 126 15.22 3.84 8.78
CA THR A 126 15.46 5.17 8.20
C THR A 126 14.99 5.24 6.75
N ALA A 127 15.37 4.26 5.92
CA ALA A 127 14.94 4.20 4.52
C ALA A 127 13.41 4.10 4.37
N LEU A 128 12.71 3.43 5.30
CA LEU A 128 11.24 3.40 5.32
C LEU A 128 10.64 4.78 5.61
N ILE A 129 11.18 5.53 6.57
CA ILE A 129 10.72 6.89 6.90
C ILE A 129 10.97 7.85 5.72
N GLU A 130 12.11 7.72 5.06
CA GLU A 130 12.46 8.50 3.85
C GLU A 130 11.54 8.20 2.67
N GLN A 131 11.18 6.93 2.49
CA GLN A 131 10.35 6.46 1.38
C GLN A 131 8.85 6.78 1.55
N HIS A 132 8.39 6.95 2.80
CA HIS A 132 6.98 7.10 3.14
C HIS A 132 6.71 8.39 3.92
N ASP A 133 6.40 9.48 3.22
CA ASP A 133 6.18 10.81 3.82
C ASP A 133 5.15 10.82 4.96
N ALA A 134 4.15 9.94 4.91
CA ALA A 134 3.12 9.80 5.94
C ALA A 134 3.69 9.44 7.33
N LEU A 135 4.85 8.76 7.39
CA LEU A 135 5.52 8.44 8.66
C LEU A 135 6.15 9.66 9.33
N ARG A 136 6.31 10.76 8.59
CA ARG A 136 6.82 12.05 9.09
C ARG A 136 5.70 13.02 9.44
N LEU A 137 4.43 12.62 9.36
CA LEU A 137 3.31 13.50 9.66
C LEU A 137 3.20 13.80 11.16
N GLY A 138 3.28 15.09 11.49
CA GLY A 138 2.86 15.65 12.77
C GLY A 138 1.55 16.41 12.64
N PHE A 139 0.75 16.42 13.71
CA PHE A 139 -0.51 17.13 13.75
C PHE A 139 -0.47 18.18 14.86
N THR A 140 -0.79 19.43 14.51
CA THR A 140 -0.80 20.54 15.46
C THR A 140 -2.10 21.31 15.34
N GLN A 141 -2.59 21.83 16.47
CA GLN A 141 -3.75 22.71 16.48
C GLN A 141 -3.30 24.17 16.48
N GLN A 142 -3.72 24.94 15.47
CA GLN A 142 -3.45 26.37 15.35
C GLN A 142 -4.77 27.11 15.12
N GLY A 143 -5.07 28.12 15.95
CA GLY A 143 -6.32 28.89 15.83
C GLY A 143 -7.59 28.03 15.97
N GLY A 144 -7.53 26.94 16.74
CA GLY A 144 -8.64 25.99 16.91
C GLY A 144 -8.82 24.98 15.77
N GLN A 145 -8.07 25.10 14.68
CA GLN A 145 -8.10 24.19 13.53
C GLN A 145 -6.90 23.23 13.60
N TRP A 146 -7.12 21.97 13.26
CA TRP A 146 -6.05 20.98 13.16
C TRP A 146 -5.41 21.02 11.76
N GLN A 147 -4.08 20.92 11.73
CA GLN A 147 -3.32 20.86 10.49
C GLN A 147 -2.30 19.72 10.55
N ALA A 148 -2.11 19.05 9.40
CA ALA A 148 -1.06 18.07 9.20
C ALA A 148 0.19 18.75 8.62
N THR A 149 1.36 18.43 9.16
CA THR A 149 2.65 18.98 8.76
C THR A 149 3.65 17.85 8.59
N PHE A 150 4.48 17.91 7.54
CA PHE A 150 5.57 16.95 7.39
C PHE A 150 6.80 17.42 8.17
N GLY A 151 7.27 16.58 9.09
CA GLY A 151 8.52 16.79 9.81
C GLY A 151 9.76 16.58 8.94
N ALA A 152 10.90 17.10 9.39
CA ALA A 152 12.19 16.82 8.78
C ALA A 152 12.62 15.35 8.99
N LEU A 153 13.61 14.91 8.22
CA LEU A 153 14.34 13.67 8.46
C LEU A 153 15.45 13.85 9.49
#